data_AF-A0A6I5X2M7-F1
#
_entry.id   AF-A0A6I5X2M7-F1
#
_cell.length_a   1.000
_cell.length_b   1.000
_cell.length_c   1.000
_cell.angle_alpha   90.00
_cell.angle_beta   90.00
_cell.angle_gamma   90.00
#
_symmetry.space_group_name_H-M   'P 1'
#
loop_
_entity.id
_entity.type
_entity.pdbx_description
1 polymer ?
#
loop_
_entity_poly.entity_id
_entity_poly.type
_entity_poly.pdbx_seq_one_letter_code
_entity_poly.pdbx_strand_id
1 'polypeptide(L)'
;MNHKRILGSVAVLATGMALSVGATGGAFAAGVSGPAIYVNHVLYRTVATPTDLSGTGAPAQAWDTIYSFNGAQRSVATAAPGDPGFNGGRWQVHSVTFPNGYAAALASGDLDGNGVLDATNEVQAALTSGNAVDNGIVRYFVCTLNKVPASGG
;
A
#
# COMPACT_ATOMS: atom_id res chain seq x y z
N MET A 1 16.28 -12.85 -82.32
CA MET A 1 15.51 -11.59 -82.18
C MET A 1 16.07 -10.76 -81.03
N ASN A 2 16.95 -9.81 -81.36
CA ASN A 2 16.99 -8.44 -80.85
C ASN A 2 16.00 -8.03 -79.73
N HIS A 3 16.50 -7.78 -78.49
CA HIS A 3 16.65 -6.44 -77.87
C HIS A 3 16.78 -6.45 -76.33
N LYS A 4 17.88 -5.84 -75.85
CA LYS A 4 18.02 -4.81 -74.77
C LYS A 4 17.37 -5.07 -73.39
N ARG A 5 17.93 -4.69 -72.24
CA ARG A 5 19.16 -4.01 -71.80
C ARG A 5 19.13 -3.99 -70.24
N ILE A 6 20.29 -4.25 -69.62
CA ILE A 6 20.94 -3.44 -68.57
C ILE A 6 20.40 -3.47 -67.12
N LEU A 7 21.23 -4.12 -66.30
CA LEU A 7 21.85 -3.75 -65.00
C LEU A 7 21.07 -2.96 -63.94
N GLY A 8 21.28 -3.41 -62.69
CA GLY A 8 21.26 -2.54 -61.52
C GLY A 8 21.53 -3.28 -60.20
N SER A 9 22.76 -3.74 -59.97
CA SER A 9 23.21 -4.22 -58.64
C SER A 9 23.51 -3.03 -57.72
N VAL A 10 23.03 -3.05 -56.48
CA VAL A 10 23.66 -2.31 -55.36
C VAL A 10 23.50 -3.11 -54.07
N ALA A 11 24.62 -3.60 -53.54
CA ALA A 11 24.77 -4.02 -52.16
C ALA A 11 25.19 -2.82 -51.32
N VAL A 12 24.61 -2.62 -50.13
CA VAL A 12 25.13 -1.73 -49.09
C VAL A 12 24.96 -2.43 -47.74
N LEU A 13 26.09 -2.73 -47.09
CA LEU A 13 26.17 -2.94 -45.65
C LEU A 13 25.99 -1.59 -44.94
N ALA A 14 25.19 -1.54 -43.89
CA ALA A 14 25.21 -0.45 -42.91
C ALA A 14 25.03 -1.00 -41.49
N THR A 15 26.10 -0.86 -40.70
CA THR A 15 26.16 -1.02 -39.25
C THR A 15 25.50 0.18 -38.55
N GLY A 16 24.73 -0.06 -37.50
CA GLY A 16 24.17 0.96 -36.61
C GLY A 16 22.96 0.36 -35.85
N MET A 17 22.66 0.64 -34.59
CA MET A 17 23.15 1.60 -33.61
C MET A 17 22.50 1.14 -32.28
N ALA A 18 23.25 1.12 -31.17
CA ALA A 18 22.71 0.73 -29.88
C ALA A 18 21.59 1.69 -29.46
N LEU A 19 20.35 1.21 -29.38
CA LEU A 19 19.29 1.89 -28.64
C LEU A 19 19.33 1.40 -27.19
N SER A 20 20.01 2.19 -26.35
CA SER A 20 19.69 2.25 -24.94
C SER A 20 18.23 2.68 -24.80
N VAL A 21 17.32 1.73 -24.63
CA VAL A 21 15.96 2.01 -24.17
C VAL A 21 16.11 2.53 -22.74
N GLY A 22 16.09 3.86 -22.62
CA GLY A 22 15.81 4.49 -21.35
C GLY A 22 14.50 3.92 -20.84
N ALA A 23 14.55 3.20 -19.72
CA ALA A 23 13.37 2.85 -18.96
C ALA A 23 12.75 4.18 -18.52
N THR A 24 11.83 4.70 -19.34
CA THR A 24 10.86 5.68 -18.89
C THR A 24 10.15 4.99 -17.73
N GLY A 25 10.40 5.48 -16.52
CA GLY A 25 9.63 5.09 -15.36
C GLY A 25 8.17 5.31 -15.72
N GLY A 26 7.46 4.22 -15.98
CA GLY A 26 6.03 4.26 -16.16
C GLY A 26 5.46 4.90 -14.91
N ALA A 27 5.00 6.14 -15.04
CA ALA A 27 4.11 6.71 -14.06
C ALA A 27 2.87 5.82 -14.10
N PHE A 28 2.81 4.85 -13.19
CA PHE A 28 1.61 4.08 -12.95
C PHE A 28 0.57 5.06 -12.39
N ALA A 29 -0.18 5.70 -13.28
CA ALA A 29 -1.58 6.01 -13.02
C ALA A 29 -2.35 4.67 -12.99
N ALA A 30 -1.96 3.78 -12.08
CA ALA A 30 -2.75 2.59 -11.79
C ALA A 30 -3.99 3.08 -11.06
N GLY A 31 -5.14 2.86 -11.69
CA GLY A 31 -6.44 3.13 -11.11
C GLY A 31 -6.55 2.58 -9.69
N VAL A 32 -7.33 3.28 -8.86
CA VAL A 32 -7.50 3.03 -7.43
C VAL A 32 -8.14 1.66 -7.17
N SER A 33 -7.35 0.57 -7.14
CA SER A 33 -7.85 -0.79 -6.93
C SER A 33 -7.15 -1.57 -5.80
N GLY A 34 -6.42 -0.88 -4.93
CA GLY A 34 -5.67 -1.50 -3.83
C GLY A 34 -6.52 -1.95 -2.63
N PRO A 35 -5.98 -2.85 -1.78
CA PRO A 35 -6.66 -3.36 -0.58
C PRO A 35 -7.14 -2.20 0.30
N ALA A 36 -8.35 -2.36 0.79
CA ALA A 36 -9.03 -1.36 1.60
C ALA A 36 -8.58 -1.48 3.07
N ILE A 37 -8.29 -0.35 3.69
CA ILE A 37 -7.83 -0.20 5.08
C ILE A 37 -8.88 0.57 5.87
N TYR A 38 -9.05 0.26 7.15
CA TYR A 38 -9.94 1.02 8.02
C TYR A 38 -9.22 2.18 8.69
N VAL A 39 -9.93 3.29 8.89
CA VAL A 39 -9.58 4.39 9.79
C VAL A 39 -10.85 4.81 10.50
N ASN A 40 -10.90 4.64 11.82
CA ASN A 40 -12.05 5.02 12.66
C ASN A 40 -13.40 4.56 12.08
N HIS A 41 -13.53 3.25 11.83
CA HIS A 41 -14.73 2.61 11.25
C HIS A 41 -15.04 2.98 9.79
N VAL A 42 -14.18 3.77 9.14
CA VAL A 42 -14.36 4.18 7.74
C VAL A 42 -13.37 3.47 6.84
N LEU A 43 -13.87 2.96 5.73
CA LEU A 43 -13.04 2.28 4.75
C LEU A 43 -12.36 3.28 3.79
N TYR A 44 -11.05 3.14 3.63
CA TYR A 44 -10.23 3.88 2.68
C TYR A 44 -9.59 2.94 1.67
N ARG A 45 -9.45 3.39 0.42
CA ARG A 45 -8.59 2.77 -0.57
C ARG A 45 -7.18 3.33 -0.44
N THR A 46 -6.20 2.49 -0.72
CA THR A 46 -4.80 2.88 -0.77
C THR A 46 -4.33 3.03 -2.22
N VAL A 47 -3.44 3.99 -2.46
CA VAL A 47 -2.60 4.03 -3.66
C VAL A 47 -1.16 3.93 -3.19
N ALA A 48 -0.61 2.72 -3.27
CA ALA A 48 0.75 2.44 -2.84
C ALA A 48 1.73 2.84 -3.95
N THR A 49 2.71 3.66 -3.61
CA THR A 49 3.92 3.78 -4.42
C THR A 49 4.91 2.71 -3.96
N PRO A 50 5.57 1.96 -4.87
CA PRO A 50 6.61 1.00 -4.50
C PRO A 50 7.85 1.72 -3.96
N THR A 51 7.80 2.16 -2.70
CA THR A 51 8.85 2.92 -2.04
C THR A 51 9.13 2.30 -0.69
N ASP A 52 10.35 1.77 -0.51
CA ASP A 52 10.87 1.45 0.81
C ASP A 52 11.51 2.71 1.41
N LEU A 53 11.07 3.08 2.60
CA LEU A 53 11.61 4.24 3.32
C LEU A 53 12.38 3.85 4.59
N SER A 54 12.71 2.56 4.73
CA SER A 54 13.60 2.09 5.79
C SER A 54 14.99 2.74 5.69
N GLY A 55 15.68 2.88 6.82
CA GLY A 55 17.06 3.39 6.87
C GLY A 55 17.23 4.88 6.52
N THR A 56 16.14 5.64 6.31
CA THR A 56 16.20 7.08 5.96
C THR A 56 16.64 7.98 7.12
N GLY A 57 16.60 7.49 8.36
CA GLY A 57 16.90 8.28 9.56
C GLY A 57 15.80 9.28 9.92
N ALA A 58 14.61 9.18 9.31
CA ALA A 58 13.48 10.04 9.65
C ALA A 58 13.07 9.86 11.13
N PRO A 59 12.74 10.94 11.84
CA PRO A 59 12.32 10.87 13.23
C PRO A 59 10.98 10.11 13.37
N ALA A 60 10.72 9.50 14.53
CA ALA A 60 9.51 8.71 14.77
C ALA A 60 8.20 9.46 14.46
N GLN A 61 8.16 10.76 14.75
CA GLN A 61 7.01 11.64 14.48
C GLN A 61 6.69 11.86 13.00
N ALA A 62 7.56 11.42 12.07
CA ALA A 62 7.33 11.54 10.64
C ALA A 62 6.43 10.42 10.09
N TRP A 63 5.98 9.50 10.95
CA TRP A 63 5.26 8.28 10.58
C TRP A 63 3.92 8.19 11.29
N ASP A 64 2.88 7.90 10.51
CA ASP A 64 1.61 7.38 11.03
C ASP A 64 1.67 5.85 11.10
N THR A 65 0.82 5.24 11.93
CA THR A 65 0.86 3.79 12.15
C THR A 65 -0.22 3.07 11.35
N ILE A 66 0.16 1.95 10.73
CA ILE A 66 -0.75 0.93 10.22
C ILE A 66 -0.55 -0.34 11.04
N TYR A 67 -1.63 -0.85 11.63
CA TYR A 67 -1.68 -2.20 12.19
C TYR A 67 -2.06 -3.21 11.11
N SER A 68 -1.13 -4.10 10.77
CA SER A 68 -1.32 -5.21 9.84
C SER A 68 -1.77 -6.45 10.60
N PHE A 69 -2.88 -7.03 10.16
CA PHE A 69 -3.50 -8.21 10.77
C PHE A 69 -3.05 -9.51 10.12
N ASN A 70 -2.03 -9.45 9.24
CA ASN A 70 -1.43 -10.60 8.56
C ASN A 70 -2.45 -11.51 7.85
N GLY A 71 -3.50 -10.90 7.30
CA GLY A 71 -4.57 -11.60 6.57
C GLY A 71 -5.77 -12.04 7.41
N ALA A 72 -5.74 -11.90 8.74
CA ALA A 72 -6.91 -12.18 9.59
C ALA A 72 -8.08 -11.24 9.27
N GLN A 73 -7.78 -9.99 8.93
CA GLN A 73 -8.72 -9.01 8.40
C GLN A 73 -7.97 -7.89 7.65
N ARG A 74 -8.70 -6.85 7.25
CA ARG A 74 -8.12 -5.60 6.74
C ARG A 74 -7.30 -4.92 7.83
N SER A 75 -6.27 -4.19 7.41
CA SER A 75 -5.47 -3.38 8.31
C SER A 75 -6.26 -2.20 8.89
N VAL A 76 -5.74 -1.62 9.96
CA VAL A 76 -6.25 -0.38 10.57
C VAL A 76 -5.16 0.67 10.57
N ALA A 77 -5.45 1.88 10.10
CA ALA A 77 -4.58 3.04 10.17
C ALA A 77 -5.01 3.98 11.30
N THR A 78 -4.04 4.65 11.91
CA THR A 78 -4.27 5.56 13.05
C THR A 78 -4.69 6.98 12.65
N ALA A 79 -4.57 7.33 11.37
CA ALA A 79 -4.88 8.65 10.87
C ALA A 79 -5.34 8.58 9.40
N ALA A 80 -6.02 9.62 8.94
CA ALA A 80 -6.43 9.82 7.56
C ALA A 80 -6.29 11.30 7.14
N PRO A 81 -6.36 11.60 5.83
CA PRO A 81 -6.43 12.98 5.37
C PRO A 81 -7.57 13.75 6.04
N GLY A 82 -7.22 14.89 6.65
CA GLY A 82 -8.13 15.72 7.44
C GLY A 82 -7.88 15.63 8.95
N ASP A 83 -7.20 14.59 9.43
CA ASP A 83 -6.86 14.45 10.84
C ASP A 83 -5.68 15.36 11.22
N PRO A 84 -5.74 16.04 12.39
CA PRO A 84 -4.58 16.72 12.94
C PRO A 84 -3.41 15.75 13.12
N GLY A 85 -2.25 16.10 12.58
CA GLY A 85 -1.03 15.28 12.70
C GLY A 85 -0.88 14.18 11.64
N PHE A 86 -1.79 14.06 10.67
CA PHE A 86 -1.62 13.16 9.53
C PHE A 86 -0.35 13.49 8.73
N ASN A 87 0.56 12.53 8.60
CA ASN A 87 1.90 12.69 8.01
C ASN A 87 1.92 12.46 6.49
N GLY A 88 0.82 12.81 5.81
CA GLY A 88 0.74 12.76 4.34
C GLY A 88 0.85 11.35 3.77
N GLY A 89 0.52 10.32 4.57
CA GLY A 89 0.58 8.93 4.13
C GLY A 89 1.97 8.30 4.24
N ARG A 90 2.85 8.83 5.09
CA ARG A 90 4.07 8.14 5.52
C ARG A 90 3.72 7.15 6.62
N TRP A 91 3.93 5.87 6.36
CA TRP A 91 3.47 4.80 7.24
C TRP A 91 4.63 3.99 7.81
N GLN A 92 4.51 3.68 9.10
CA GLN A 92 5.16 2.54 9.73
C GLN A 92 4.13 1.42 9.93
N VAL A 93 4.44 0.23 9.43
CA VAL A 93 3.53 -0.93 9.54
C VAL A 93 3.95 -1.76 10.74
N HIS A 94 3.05 -1.86 11.70
CA HIS A 94 3.15 -2.74 12.86
C HIS A 94 2.49 -4.08 12.55
N SER A 95 3.16 -5.19 12.82
CA SER A 95 2.59 -6.53 12.61
C SER A 95 1.88 -7.01 13.87
N VAL A 96 0.57 -7.24 13.77
CA VAL A 96 -0.25 -7.71 14.89
C VAL A 96 -0.53 -9.20 14.77
N THR A 97 -0.35 -9.93 15.86
CA THR A 97 -0.67 -11.36 15.97
C THR A 97 -1.66 -11.62 17.08
N PHE A 98 -2.40 -12.74 16.97
CA PHE A 98 -3.45 -13.12 17.89
C PHE A 98 -3.10 -14.46 18.56
N PRO A 99 -2.33 -14.47 19.66
CA PRO A 99 -1.88 -15.72 20.29
C PRO A 99 -3.03 -16.60 20.77
N ASN A 100 -4.16 -15.98 21.14
CA ASN A 100 -5.38 -16.67 21.58
C ASN A 100 -6.42 -16.82 20.44
N GLY A 101 -6.02 -16.54 19.20
CA GLY A 101 -6.89 -16.49 18.03
C GLY A 101 -7.64 -15.17 17.87
N TYR A 102 -8.06 -14.87 16.63
CA TYR A 102 -8.72 -13.60 16.30
C TYR A 102 -10.07 -13.42 17.02
N ALA A 103 -10.79 -14.51 17.30
CA ALA A 103 -12.05 -14.45 18.05
C ALA A 103 -11.86 -13.91 19.48
N ALA A 104 -10.75 -14.21 20.15
CA ALA A 104 -10.44 -13.65 21.46
C ALA A 104 -10.13 -12.14 21.39
N ALA A 105 -9.48 -11.71 20.30
CA ALA A 105 -9.22 -10.29 20.06
C ALA A 105 -10.51 -9.51 19.77
N LEU A 106 -11.47 -10.10 19.05
CA LEU A 106 -12.81 -9.52 18.91
C LEU A 106 -13.52 -9.41 20.26
N ALA A 107 -13.51 -10.48 21.05
CA ALA A 107 -14.20 -10.49 22.36
C ALA A 107 -13.72 -9.39 23.32
N SER A 108 -12.48 -8.91 23.19
CA SER A 108 -11.96 -7.80 24.01
C SER A 108 -11.83 -6.47 23.28
N GLY A 109 -11.83 -6.47 21.95
CA GLY A 109 -11.49 -5.32 21.13
C GLY A 109 -12.61 -4.77 20.26
N ASP A 110 -13.61 -5.57 19.89
CA ASP A 110 -14.75 -5.14 19.06
C ASP A 110 -15.70 -4.30 19.93
N LEU A 111 -15.51 -2.98 19.93
CA LEU A 111 -16.17 -2.08 20.87
C LEU A 111 -17.56 -1.66 20.38
N ASP A 112 -17.83 -1.78 19.08
CA ASP A 112 -19.12 -1.47 18.49
C ASP A 112 -19.95 -2.72 18.13
N GLY A 113 -19.36 -3.92 18.23
CA GLY A 113 -20.02 -5.21 18.03
C GLY A 113 -20.21 -5.59 16.55
N ASN A 114 -19.42 -5.02 15.64
CA ASN A 114 -19.56 -5.22 14.20
C ASN A 114 -18.82 -6.46 13.65
N GLY A 115 -18.09 -7.18 14.52
CA GLY A 115 -17.35 -8.40 14.19
C GLY A 115 -15.98 -8.18 13.54
N VAL A 116 -15.48 -6.95 13.51
CA VAL A 116 -14.13 -6.59 13.03
C VAL A 116 -13.45 -5.62 14.00
N LEU A 117 -12.12 -5.49 13.92
CA LEU A 117 -11.40 -4.41 14.61
C LEU A 117 -11.11 -3.34 13.57
N ASP A 118 -11.93 -2.31 13.46
CA ASP A 118 -11.86 -1.30 12.40
C ASP A 118 -11.60 0.13 12.90
N ALA A 119 -11.32 0.28 14.19
CA ALA A 119 -10.80 1.53 14.76
C ALA A 119 -9.57 1.32 15.66
N THR A 120 -8.78 2.40 15.83
CA THR A 120 -7.52 2.31 16.59
C THR A 120 -7.76 1.96 18.06
N ASN A 121 -8.80 2.50 18.68
CA ASN A 121 -9.21 2.19 20.05
C ASN A 121 -9.52 0.69 20.23
N GLU A 122 -10.08 0.03 19.22
CA GLU A 122 -10.38 -1.40 19.23
C GLU A 122 -9.12 -2.26 19.19
N VAL A 123 -8.17 -1.89 18.31
CA VAL A 123 -6.84 -2.52 18.29
C VAL A 123 -6.15 -2.34 19.65
N GLN A 124 -6.21 -1.16 20.24
CA GLN A 124 -5.62 -0.89 21.56
C GLN A 124 -6.29 -1.69 22.68
N ALA A 125 -7.61 -1.86 22.63
CA ALA A 125 -8.33 -2.69 23.60
C ALA A 125 -7.90 -4.17 23.49
N ALA A 126 -7.80 -4.71 22.28
CA ALA A 126 -7.29 -6.06 22.05
C ALA A 126 -5.83 -6.22 22.54
N LEU A 127 -4.95 -5.24 22.28
CA LEU A 127 -3.56 -5.23 22.76
C LEU A 127 -3.47 -5.18 24.28
N THR A 128 -4.24 -4.29 24.92
CA THR A 128 -4.25 -4.11 26.38
C THR A 128 -4.75 -5.37 27.10
N SER A 129 -5.70 -6.08 26.51
CA SER A 129 -6.21 -7.36 27.04
C SER A 129 -5.23 -8.54 26.88
N GLY A 130 -4.15 -8.38 26.10
CA GLY A 130 -3.22 -9.46 25.77
C GLY A 130 -3.74 -10.45 24.71
N ASN A 131 -4.91 -10.21 24.12
CA ASN A 131 -5.46 -11.05 23.05
C ASN A 131 -4.92 -10.67 21.66
N ALA A 132 -4.31 -9.50 21.53
CA ALA A 132 -3.46 -9.13 20.42
C ALA A 132 -2.04 -8.79 20.93
N VAL A 133 -1.05 -8.98 20.07
CA VAL A 133 0.35 -8.61 20.33
C VAL A 133 0.88 -7.82 19.14
N ASP A 134 1.45 -6.65 19.42
CA ASP A 134 2.20 -5.87 18.46
C ASP A 134 3.65 -6.39 18.40
N ASN A 135 4.03 -6.98 17.27
CA ASN A 135 5.38 -7.51 17.04
C ASN A 135 6.36 -6.44 16.54
N GLY A 136 5.95 -5.17 16.56
CA GLY A 136 6.74 -4.04 16.12
C GLY A 136 6.70 -3.84 14.61
N ILE A 137 7.60 -2.97 14.17
CA ILE A 137 7.59 -2.41 12.82
C ILE A 137 8.23 -3.38 11.83
N VAL A 138 7.49 -3.70 10.78
CA VAL A 138 7.93 -4.63 9.72
C VAL A 138 8.15 -3.94 8.36
N ARG A 139 7.69 -2.68 8.20
CA ARG A 139 7.83 -1.93 6.95
C ARG A 139 7.68 -0.42 7.16
N TYR A 140 8.41 0.35 6.37
CA TYR A 140 8.16 1.78 6.17
C TYR A 140 7.91 2.04 4.68
N PHE A 141 6.86 2.80 4.38
CA PHE A 141 6.52 3.15 2.99
C PHE A 141 5.65 4.40 2.94
N VAL A 142 5.30 4.85 1.73
CA VAL A 142 4.35 5.93 1.54
C VAL A 142 3.15 5.45 0.70
N CYS A 143 1.93 5.81 1.11
CA CYS A 143 0.72 5.64 0.32
C CYS A 143 -0.35 6.65 0.73
N THR A 144 -1.15 7.10 -0.24
CA THR A 144 -2.29 7.99 0.04
C THR A 144 -3.52 7.18 0.41
N LEU A 145 -4.35 7.71 1.32
CA LEU A 145 -5.67 7.16 1.64
C LEU A 145 -6.78 7.95 0.95
N ASN A 146 -7.65 7.24 0.25
CA ASN A 146 -8.80 7.81 -0.46
C ASN A 146 -10.08 7.23 0.11
N LYS A 147 -10.90 8.06 0.76
CA LYS A 147 -12.14 7.61 1.41
C LYS A 147 -13.04 6.90 0.39
N VAL A 148 -13.54 5.72 0.74
CA VAL A 148 -14.52 5.03 -0.09
C VAL A 148 -15.87 5.74 0.10
N PRO A 149 -16.52 6.23 -0.97
CA PRO A 149 -17.87 6.77 -0.86
C PRO A 149 -18.80 5.71 -0.29
N ALA A 150 -19.69 6.09 0.63
CA ALA A 150 -20.84 5.25 0.94
C ALA A 150 -21.58 5.03 -0.39
N SER A 151 -21.79 3.78 -0.77
CA SER A 151 -22.63 3.47 -1.94
C SER A 151 -23.97 4.17 -1.72
N GLY A 152 -24.30 5.13 -2.60
CA GLY A 152 -25.65 5.70 -2.63
C GLY A 152 -26.65 4.55 -2.72
N GLY A 153 -27.71 4.65 -1.91
CA GLY A 153 -28.71 3.59 -1.75
C GLY A 153 -29.45 3.22 -3.03
#